data_AF-A0A917BDE2-F1
#
_entry.id   AF-A0A917BDE2-F1
#
_cell.length_a   1.000
_cell.length_b   1.000
_cell.length_c   1.000
_cell.angle_alpha   90.00
_cell.angle_beta   90.00
_cell.angle_gamma   90.00
#
_symmetry.space_group_name_H-M   'P 1'
#
loop_
_entity.id
_entity.type
_entity.pdbx_description
1 polymer ?
#
loop_
_entity_poly.entity_id
_entity_poly.type
_entity_poly.pdbx_seq_one_letter_code
_entity_poly.pdbx_strand_id
1 'polypeptide(L)'
;MPRPREVSLLAAILGAGGVAHLVRPRTFEPLMPAWVPAHREVILGSGVVELVCAAGLLGARTRRPAGWASAALLIGVFPGNLKMAGDAARSDSGAFKAAAYGRLPLQLPMVRIALRAARG
;
A
#
# COMPACT_ATOMS: atom_id res chain seq x y z
N MET A 1 4.65 -7.59 20.07
CA MET A 1 5.68 -6.61 19.64
C MET A 1 6.27 -6.91 18.27
N PRO A 2 6.01 -6.04 17.26
CA PRO A 2 6.71 -6.09 15.99
C PRO A 2 8.18 -5.73 16.17
N ARG A 3 9.06 -6.31 15.34
CA ARG A 3 10.48 -5.95 15.40
C ARG A 3 10.67 -4.52 14.88
N PRO A 4 11.56 -3.69 15.47
CA PRO A 4 11.80 -2.33 15.00
C PRO A 4 12.09 -2.25 13.49
N ARG A 5 12.89 -3.19 12.97
CA ARG A 5 13.21 -3.28 11.54
C ARG A 5 11.99 -3.54 10.65
N GLU A 6 11.03 -4.34 11.11
CA GLU A 6 9.79 -4.62 10.37
C GLU A 6 8.93 -3.35 10.25
N VAL A 7 8.82 -2.59 11.33
CA VAL A 7 8.08 -1.32 11.35
C VAL A 7 8.75 -0.29 10.45
N SER A 8 10.08 -0.15 10.53
CA SER A 8 10.84 0.75 9.65
C SER A 8 10.70 0.37 8.19
N LEU A 9 10.72 -0.92 7.86
CA LEU A 9 10.52 -1.40 6.50
C LEU A 9 9.11 -1.08 5.99
N LEU A 10 8.07 -1.36 6.79
CA LEU A 10 6.70 -1.02 6.42
C LEU A 10 6.52 0.49 6.23
N ALA A 11 7.08 1.31 7.13
CA ALA A 11 7.06 2.76 7.01
C ALA A 11 7.77 3.23 5.73
N ALA A 12 8.91 2.64 5.37
CA ALA A 12 9.62 2.97 4.14
C ALA A 12 8.81 2.59 2.88
N ILE A 13 8.16 1.42 2.88
CA ILE A 13 7.31 0.99 1.75
C ILE A 13 6.10 1.91 1.58
N LEU A 14 5.39 2.22 2.67
CA LEU A 14 4.25 3.15 2.63
C LEU A 14 4.71 4.56 2.25
N GLY A 15 5.85 5.02 2.77
CA GLY A 15 6.44 6.31 2.43
C GLY A 15 6.75 6.42 0.93
N ALA A 16 7.44 5.43 0.37
CA ALA A 16 7.76 5.38 -1.06
C ALA A 16 6.51 5.26 -1.94
N GLY A 17 5.53 4.44 -1.53
CA GLY A 17 4.23 4.33 -2.19
C GLY A 17 3.49 5.67 -2.22
N GLY A 18 3.42 6.34 -1.08
CA GLY A 18 2.74 7.64 -0.94
C GLY A 18 3.36 8.71 -1.83
N VAL A 19 4.69 8.81 -1.84
CA VAL A 19 5.40 9.70 -2.77
C VAL A 19 5.09 9.34 -4.22
N ALA A 20 5.10 8.06 -4.58
CA ALA A 20 4.82 7.62 -5.95
C ALA A 20 3.39 7.98 -6.40
N HIS A 21 2.39 7.80 -5.54
CA HIS A 21 1.00 8.18 -5.81
C HIS A 21 0.84 9.69 -6.01
N LEU A 22 1.57 10.51 -5.24
CA LEU A 22 1.52 11.97 -5.35
C LEU A 22 2.26 12.50 -6.58
N VAL A 23 3.43 11.94 -6.89
CA VAL A 23 4.29 12.43 -7.99
C VAL A 23 3.83 11.89 -9.36
N ARG A 24 3.34 10.64 -9.42
CA ARG A 24 2.97 9.97 -10.67
C ARG A 24 1.59 9.27 -10.59
N PRO A 25 0.50 9.98 -10.24
CA PRO A 25 -0.82 9.36 -10.11
C PRO A 25 -1.30 8.68 -11.39
N ARG A 26 -0.95 9.23 -12.56
CA ARG A 26 -1.32 8.69 -13.89
C ARG A 26 -0.85 7.26 -14.15
N THR A 27 0.23 6.82 -13.49
CA THR A 27 0.70 5.43 -13.62
C THR A 27 -0.26 4.44 -12.95
N PHE A 28 -1.04 4.90 -11.96
CA PHE A 28 -1.93 4.06 -11.15
C PHE A 28 -3.39 4.18 -11.57
N GLU A 29 -3.80 5.26 -12.24
CA GLU A 29 -5.19 5.46 -12.71
C GLU A 29 -5.75 4.28 -13.54
N PRO A 30 -5.00 3.66 -14.48
CA PRO A 30 -5.49 2.49 -15.22
C PRO A 30 -5.61 1.24 -14.36
N LEU A 31 -4.94 1.20 -13.21
CA LEU A 31 -4.94 0.07 -12.28
C LEU A 31 -6.11 0.14 -11.28
N MET A 32 -6.82 1.28 -11.21
CA MET A 32 -7.98 1.41 -10.36
C MET A 32 -9.18 0.62 -10.91
N PRO A 33 -9.92 -0.10 -10.05
CA PRO A 33 -11.18 -0.74 -10.44
C PRO A 33 -12.20 0.29 -10.92
N ALA A 34 -12.96 -0.04 -11.97
CA ALA A 34 -13.93 0.87 -12.60
C ALA A 34 -15.07 1.34 -11.68
N TRP A 35 -15.30 0.64 -10.56
CA TRP A 35 -16.30 1.04 -9.56
C TRP A 35 -15.79 2.13 -8.60
N VAL A 36 -14.48 2.40 -8.57
CA VAL A 36 -13.91 3.50 -7.78
C VAL A 36 -14.18 4.81 -8.52
N PRO A 37 -14.91 5.78 -7.94
CA PRO A 37 -15.07 7.08 -8.57
C PRO A 37 -13.77 7.89 -8.44
N ALA A 38 -13.58 8.88 -9.31
CA ALA A 38 -12.52 9.89 -9.16
C ALA A 38 -11.12 9.27 -8.90
N HIS A 39 -10.66 8.40 -9.81
CA HIS A 39 -9.44 7.60 -9.65
C HIS A 39 -8.25 8.43 -9.17
N ARG A 40 -8.03 9.60 -9.79
CA ARG A 40 -6.90 10.46 -9.49
C ARG A 40 -6.96 11.01 -8.07
N GLU A 41 -8.12 11.49 -7.65
CA GLU A 41 -8.36 12.04 -6.31
C GLU A 41 -8.18 10.96 -5.25
N VAL A 42 -8.68 9.75 -5.52
CA VAL A 42 -8.51 8.59 -4.63
C VAL A 42 -7.03 8.20 -4.51
N ILE A 43 -6.28 8.21 -5.61
CA ILE A 43 -4.83 7.93 -5.62
C ILE A 43 -4.07 9.01 -4.84
N LEU A 44 -4.37 10.29 -5.04
CA LEU A 44 -3.72 11.38 -4.32
C LEU A 44 -4.05 11.30 -2.82
N GLY A 45 -5.32 11.08 -2.48
CA GLY A 45 -5.78 10.93 -1.11
C GLY A 45 -5.14 9.74 -0.41
N SER A 46 -5.08 8.58 -1.06
CA SER A 46 -4.40 7.40 -0.51
C SER A 46 -2.91 7.67 -0.32
N GLY A 47 -2.26 8.39 -1.24
CA GLY A 47 -0.86 8.78 -1.11
C GLY A 47 -0.58 9.64 0.13
N VAL A 48 -1.45 10.61 0.44
CA VAL A 48 -1.36 11.38 1.69
C VAL A 48 -1.53 10.48 2.92
N VAL A 49 -2.53 9.59 2.89
CA VAL A 49 -2.79 8.64 4.01
C VAL A 49 -1.60 7.70 4.23
N GLU A 50 -0.95 7.23 3.16
CA GLU A 50 0.24 6.39 3.24
C GLU A 50 1.41 7.12 3.92
N LEU A 51 1.64 8.40 3.58
CA LEU A 51 2.68 9.22 4.23
C LEU A 51 2.40 9.45 5.72
N VAL A 52 1.14 9.74 6.06
CA VAL A 52 0.71 9.89 7.46
C VAL A 52 0.89 8.58 8.23
N CYS A 53 0.53 7.45 7.64
CA CYS A 53 0.76 6.13 8.23
C CYS A 53 2.25 5.83 8.42
N ALA A 54 3.08 6.13 7.42
CA ALA A 54 4.53 5.94 7.49
C ALA A 54 5.16 6.73 8.63
N ALA A 55 4.85 8.04 8.74
CA ALA A 55 5.32 8.88 9.83
C ALA A 55 4.78 8.39 11.19
N GLY A 56 3.50 8.03 11.25
CA GLY A 56 2.83 7.56 12.45
C GLY A 56 3.42 6.25 13.01
N LEU A 57 3.85 5.32 12.15
CA LEU A 57 4.47 4.05 12.54
C LEU A 57 5.82 4.23 13.25
N LEU A 58 6.57 5.27 12.89
CA LEU A 58 7.88 5.57 13.48
C LEU A 58 7.75 6.14 14.90
N GLY A 59 6.70 6.91 15.19
CA GLY A 59 6.44 7.46 16.53
C GLY A 59 5.89 6.43 17.52
N ALA A 60 6.49 6.30 18.70
CA ALA A 60 6.06 5.32 19.71
C ALA A 60 4.59 5.51 20.17
N ARG A 61 4.14 6.76 20.33
CA ARG A 61 2.77 7.10 20.75
C ARG A 61 1.74 6.93 19.63
N THR A 62 2.15 7.12 18.37
CA THR A 62 1.28 7.09 17.19
C THR A 62 1.27 5.75 16.48
N ARG A 63 2.21 4.84 16.80
CA ARG A 63 2.37 3.55 16.13
C ARG A 63 1.11 2.70 16.16
N ARG A 64 0.39 2.72 17.28
CA ARG A 64 -0.79 1.89 17.50
C ARG A 64 -1.96 2.28 16.57
N PRO A 65 -2.41 3.55 16.54
CA PRO A 65 -3.41 3.98 15.56
C PRO A 65 -2.88 3.91 14.12
N ALA A 66 -1.60 4.22 13.88
CA ALA A 66 -1.00 4.12 12.54
C ALA A 66 -0.97 2.67 12.03
N GLY A 67 -0.78 1.68 12.90
CA GLY A 67 -0.84 0.26 12.54
C GLY A 67 -2.24 -0.16 12.08
N TRP A 68 -3.30 0.29 12.77
CA TRP A 68 -4.68 0.04 12.34
C TRP A 68 -5.00 0.73 11.01
N ALA A 69 -4.62 2.00 10.87
CA ALA A 69 -4.81 2.75 9.63
C ALA A 69 -4.06 2.10 8.46
N SER A 70 -2.80 1.69 8.66
CA SER A 70 -2.01 0.98 7.66
C SER A 70 -2.65 -0.34 7.25
N ALA A 71 -3.17 -1.12 8.20
CA ALA A 71 -3.84 -2.37 7.90
C ALA A 71 -5.12 -2.14 7.07
N ALA A 72 -5.94 -1.17 7.46
CA ALA A 72 -7.16 -0.81 6.72
C ALA A 72 -6.84 -0.33 5.29
N LEU A 73 -5.82 0.53 5.15
CA LEU A 73 -5.35 1.03 3.87
C LEU A 73 -4.87 -0.11 2.96
N LEU A 74 -4.02 -0.99 3.50
CA LEU A 74 -3.51 -2.15 2.76
C LEU A 74 -4.63 -3.09 2.33
N ILE A 75 -5.65 -3.30 3.15
CA ILE A 75 -6.82 -4.09 2.76
C ILE A 75 -7.62 -3.37 1.67
N GLY A 76 -7.82 -2.05 1.81
CA GLY A 76 -8.56 -1.23 0.86
C GLY A 76 -7.94 -1.18 -0.54
N VAL A 77 -6.62 -1.23 -0.66
CA VAL A 77 -5.92 -1.26 -1.98
C VAL A 77 -5.82 -2.66 -2.59
N PHE A 78 -6.13 -3.72 -1.85
CA PHE A 78 -6.05 -5.10 -2.33
C PHE A 78 -6.85 -5.38 -3.61
N PRO A 79 -8.10 -4.88 -3.78
CA PRO A 79 -8.84 -5.05 -5.03
C PRO A 79 -8.12 -4.47 -6.25
N GLY A 80 -7.40 -3.35 -6.09
CA GLY A 80 -6.58 -2.76 -7.16
C GLY A 80 -5.41 -3.68 -7.56
N ASN A 81 -4.75 -4.30 -6.58
CA ASN A 81 -3.68 -5.27 -6.84
C ASN A 81 -4.19 -6.54 -7.51
N LEU A 82 -5.40 -7.02 -7.17
CA LEU A 82 -6.05 -8.13 -7.87
C LEU A 82 -6.37 -7.79 -9.33
N LYS A 83 -6.95 -6.61 -9.58
CA LYS A 83 -7.20 -6.13 -10.95
C LYS A 83 -5.91 -6.11 -11.76
N MET A 84 -4.87 -5.50 -11.22
CA MET A 84 -3.57 -5.42 -11.88
C MET A 84 -2.96 -6.80 -12.16
N ALA A 85 -3.12 -7.79 -11.27
CA ALA A 85 -2.70 -9.15 -11.55
C ALA A 85 -3.50 -9.80 -12.71
N GLY A 86 -4.81 -9.51 -12.79
CA GLY A 86 -5.65 -9.91 -13.92
C GLY A 86 -5.26 -9.23 -15.23
N ASP A 87 -4.94 -7.93 -15.19
CA ASP A 87 -4.43 -7.19 -16.35
C ASP A 87 -3.06 -7.70 -16.80
N ALA A 88 -2.18 -8.01 -15.85
CA ALA A 88 -0.86 -8.54 -16.13
C ALA A 88 -0.90 -9.93 -16.76
N ALA A 89 -1.89 -10.77 -16.44
CA ALA A 89 -2.08 -12.06 -17.08
C ALA A 89 -2.23 -11.93 -18.62
N ARG A 90 -2.80 -10.80 -19.08
CA ARG A 90 -3.03 -10.48 -20.49
C ARG A 90 -1.90 -9.68 -21.15
N SER A 91 -0.85 -9.32 -20.40
CA SER A 91 0.26 -8.51 -20.90
C SER A 91 1.44 -9.38 -21.34
N ASP A 92 2.14 -8.99 -22.40
CA ASP A 92 3.39 -9.66 -22.83
C ASP A 92 4.61 -9.22 -22.00
N SER A 93 4.47 -8.19 -21.16
CA SER A 93 5.58 -7.70 -20.32
C SER A 93 5.82 -8.61 -19.12
N GLY A 94 6.93 -9.37 -19.17
CA GLY A 94 7.38 -10.20 -18.05
C GLY A 94 7.65 -9.38 -16.77
N ALA A 95 8.17 -8.17 -16.91
CA ALA A 95 8.43 -7.28 -15.77
C ALA A 95 7.12 -6.83 -15.09
N PHE A 96 6.09 -6.49 -15.87
CA PHE A 96 4.78 -6.13 -15.33
C PHE A 96 4.11 -7.31 -14.64
N LYS A 97 4.18 -8.51 -15.24
CA LYS A 97 3.73 -9.77 -14.61
C LYS A 97 4.41 -10.03 -13.27
N ALA A 98 5.74 -9.95 -13.22
CA ALA A 98 6.50 -10.16 -11.99
C ALA A 98 6.12 -9.16 -10.90
N ALA A 99 5.98 -7.87 -11.25
CA ALA A 99 5.56 -6.84 -10.30
C ALA A 99 4.12 -7.04 -9.80
N ALA A 100 3.20 -7.38 -10.70
CA ALA A 100 1.80 -7.56 -10.37
C ALA A 100 1.57 -8.78 -9.46
N TYR A 101 2.15 -9.93 -9.83
CA TYR A 101 2.03 -11.14 -9.02
C TYR A 101 2.84 -11.05 -7.73
N GLY A 102 4.00 -10.38 -7.72
CA GLY A 102 4.82 -10.20 -6.52
C GLY A 102 4.15 -9.35 -5.44
N ARG A 103 3.30 -8.39 -5.83
CA ARG A 103 2.54 -7.54 -4.88
C ARG A 103 1.54 -8.33 -4.04
N LEU A 104 0.91 -9.38 -4.58
CA LEU A 104 -0.09 -10.18 -3.88
C LEU A 104 0.47 -10.89 -2.62
N PRO A 105 1.53 -11.73 -2.70
CA PRO A 105 2.10 -12.37 -1.53
C PRO A 105 2.81 -11.37 -0.60
N LEU A 106 3.36 -10.27 -1.14
CA LEU A 106 4.01 -9.22 -0.34
C LEU A 106 3.03 -8.47 0.56
N GLN A 107 1.74 -8.44 0.20
CA GLN A 107 0.73 -7.74 0.99
C GLN A 107 0.43 -8.42 2.33
N LEU A 108 0.52 -9.75 2.38
CA LEU A 108 0.30 -10.52 3.61
C LEU A 108 1.27 -10.16 4.75
N PRO A 109 2.61 -10.18 4.55
CA PRO A 109 3.53 -9.76 5.60
C PRO A 109 3.35 -8.28 5.96
N MET A 110 3.06 -7.40 5.00
CA MET A 110 2.82 -5.98 5.29
C MET A 110 1.62 -5.78 6.22
N VAL A 111 0.48 -6.44 5.93
CA VAL A 111 -0.72 -6.40 6.79
C VAL A 111 -0.42 -7.01 8.16
N ARG A 112 0.33 -8.11 8.23
CA ARG A 112 0.73 -8.72 9.52
C ARG A 112 1.59 -7.78 10.35
N ILE A 113 2.54 -7.08 9.74
CA ILE A 113 3.39 -6.09 10.44
C ILE A 113 2.52 -4.92 10.94
N ALA A 114 1.61 -4.41 10.11
CA ALA A 114 0.67 -3.35 10.48
C ALA A 114 -0.19 -3.76 11.69
N LEU A 115 -0.77 -4.96 11.67
CA LEU A 115 -1.57 -5.49 12.78
C LEU A 115 -0.75 -5.74 14.04
N ARG A 116 0.51 -6.15 13.92
CA ARG A 116 1.41 -6.27 15.09
C ARG A 116 1.70 -4.89 15.69
N ALA A 117 2.00 -3.90 14.86
CA ALA A 117 2.17 -2.50 15.28
C ALA A 117 0.91 -1.92 15.93
N ALA A 118 -0.27 -2.34 15.47
CA ALA A 118 -1.55 -1.95 16.03
C ALA A 118 -1.85 -2.56 17.40
N ARG A 119 -1.29 -3.73 17.73
CA ARG A 119 -1.64 -4.45 18.95
C ARG A 119 -0.70 -4.17 20.13
N GLY A 120 0.57 -3.85 19.87
CA GLY A 120 1.60 -3.71 20.90
C GLY A 120 2.70 -4.73 20.69
#